data_AF-A0A2R4NC96-F1
#
_entry.id   AF-A0A2R4NC96-F1
#
_cell.length_a   1.000
_cell.length_b   1.000
_cell.length_c   1.000
_cell.angle_alpha   90.00
_cell.angle_beta   90.00
_cell.angle_gamma   90.00
#
_symmetry.space_group_name_H-M   'P 1'
#
loop_
_entity.id
_entity.type
_entity.pdbx_description
1 polymer ?
#
loop_
_entity_poly.entity_id
_entity_poly.type
_entity_poly.pdbx_seq_one_letter_code
_entity_poly.pdbx_strand_id
1 'polypeptide(L)' 'MLLLCKLNKISIEYSQSELVKLGLEVASNIADETYILDWIKKHKQ' A
#
# COMPACT_ATOMS: atom_id res chain seq x y z
N MET A 1 7.40 -0.30 2.51
CA MET A 1 6.50 -0.75 1.42
C MET A 1 6.66 0.09 0.15
N LEU A 2 6.22 1.36 0.12
CA LEU A 2 6.24 2.19 -1.11
C LEU A 2 7.62 2.30 -1.78
N LEU A 3 8.68 2.45 -0.98
CA LEU A 3 10.06 2.47 -1.47
C LEU A 3 10.42 1.16 -2.20
N LEU A 4 10.02 0.00 -1.66
CA LEU A 4 10.25 -1.30 -2.30
C LEU A 4 9.52 -1.40 -3.63
N CYS A 5 8.25 -0.94 -3.70
CA CYS A 5 7.51 -0.87 -4.96
C CYS A 5 8.26 -0.04 -6.01
N LYS A 6 8.74 1.15 -5.62
CA LYS A 6 9.52 2.02 -6.51
C LYS A 6 10.81 1.37 -7.00
N LEU A 7 11.57 0.72 -6.12
CA LEU A 7 12.80 0.00 -6.49
C LEU A 7 12.54 -1.16 -7.46
N ASN A 8 11.38 -1.79 -7.36
CA ASN A 8 10.95 -2.87 -8.24
C ASN A 8 10.17 -2.38 -9.48
N LYS A 9 10.20 -1.07 -9.77
CA LYS A 9 9.48 -0.45 -10.91
C LYS A 9 7.96 -0.71 -10.88
N ILE A 10 7.40 -0.91 -9.69
CA ILE A 10 5.96 -0.99 -9.48
C ILE A 10 5.47 0.44 -9.21
N SER A 11 4.80 1.03 -10.20
CA SER A 11 4.10 2.29 -10.04
C SER A 11 2.74 2.04 -9.38
N ILE A 12 2.44 2.81 -8.35
CA ILE A 12 1.19 2.73 -7.60
C ILE A 12 0.64 4.15 -7.49
N GLU A 13 -0.62 4.33 -7.86
CA GLU A 13 -1.32 5.61 -7.80
C GLU A 13 -2.27 5.60 -6.61
N TYR A 14 -2.11 6.57 -5.72
CA TYR A 14 -2.90 6.67 -4.50
C TYR A 14 -3.01 8.13 -4.06
N SER A 15 -4.11 8.45 -3.39
CA SER A 15 -4.28 9.72 -2.70
C SER A 15 -3.58 9.72 -1.33
N GLN A 16 -3.34 10.91 -0.79
CA GLN A 16 -2.77 11.06 0.55
C GLN A 16 -3.65 10.41 1.63
N SER A 17 -4.97 10.54 1.52
CA SER A 17 -5.92 9.95 2.46
C SER A 17 -5.87 8.42 2.46
N GLU A 18 -5.76 7.80 1.28
CA GLU A 18 -5.61 6.34 1.15
C GLU A 18 -4.31 5.85 1.79
N LEU A 19 -3.21 6.57 1.57
CA LEU A 19 -1.93 6.21 2.18
C LEU A 19 -1.95 6.34 3.70
N VAL A 20 -2.52 7.42 4.23
CA VAL A 20 -2.67 7.62 5.68
C VAL A 20 -3.52 6.50 6.28
N LYS A 21 -4.64 6.17 5.65
CA LYS A 21 -5.52 5.08 6.08
C LYS A 21 -4.77 3.74 6.11
N LEU A 22 -4.07 3.39 5.03
CA LEU A 22 -3.28 2.15 4.97
C LEU A 22 -2.23 2.12 6.09
N GLY A 23 -1.52 3.21 6.34
CA GLY A 23 -0.53 3.30 7.41
C GLY A 23 -1.13 3.06 8.79
N LEU A 24 -2.32 3.62 9.07
CA LEU A 24 -3.03 3.42 10.33
C LEU A 24 -3.54 1.98 10.48
N GLU A 25 -4.07 1.37 9.42
CA GLU A 25 -4.55 -0.01 9.44
C GLU A 25 -3.40 -1.00 9.68
N VAL A 26 -2.23 -0.76 9.08
CA VAL A 26 -1.01 -1.56 9.32
C VAL A 26 -0.52 -1.40 10.75
N ALA A 27 -0.43 -0.16 11.26
CA ALA A 27 0.01 0.10 12.63
C ALA A 27 -0.95 -0.49 13.69
N SER A 28 -2.24 -0.58 13.36
CA SER A 28 -3.28 -1.17 14.21
C SER A 28 -3.39 -2.69 14.07
N ASN A 29 -2.53 -3.33 13.26
CA ASN A 29 -2.55 -4.76 12.96
C ASN A 29 -3.89 -5.25 12.34
N ILE A 30 -4.63 -4.34 11.69
CA ILE A 30 -5.87 -4.63 10.96
C ILE A 30 -5.55 -5.09 9.53
N ALA A 31 -4.56 -4.45 8.90
CA ALA A 31 -4.08 -4.78 7.58
C ALA A 31 -2.91 -5.77 7.68
N ASP A 32 -3.16 -7.01 7.29
CA ASP A 32 -2.13 -8.05 7.18
C ASP A 32 -1.40 -8.01 5.82
N GLU A 33 -0.46 -8.92 5.62
CA GLU A 33 0.32 -9.00 4.38
C GLU A 33 -0.57 -9.19 3.14
N THR A 34 -1.61 -10.02 3.24
CA THR A 34 -2.55 -10.29 2.15
C THR A 34 -3.29 -9.02 1.75
N TYR A 35 -3.81 -8.30 2.73
CA TYR A 35 -4.49 -7.03 2.51
C TYR A 35 -3.56 -5.99 1.87
N ILE A 36 -2.32 -5.88 2.35
CA ILE A 36 -1.33 -4.95 1.79
C ILE A 36 -1.03 -5.29 0.32
N LEU A 37 -0.86 -6.59 0.01
CA LEU A 37 -0.62 -7.05 -1.35
C LEU A 37 -1.80 -6.73 -2.27
N ASP A 38 -3.03 -6.96 -1.81
CA ASP A 38 -4.23 -6.66 -2.61
C ASP A 38 -4.44 -5.16 -2.78
N TRP A 39 -4.11 -4.36 -1.77
CA TRP A 39 -4.07 -2.92 -1.89
C TRP A 39 -3.06 -2.48 -2.96
N ILE A 40 -1.84 -3.03 -2.96
CA ILE A 40 -0.84 -2.72 -3.98
C ILE A 40 -1.34 -3.10 -5.37
N LYS A 41 -1.94 -4.29 -5.54
CA LYS A 41 -2.47 -4.74 -6.83
C LYS A 41 -3.58 -3.83 -7.35
N LYS A 42 -4.48 -3.38 -6.47
CA LYS A 42 -5.60 -2.50 -6.83
C LYS A 42 -5.14 -1.13 -7.34
N HIS A 43 -4.05 -0.61 -6.79
CA HIS A 43 -3.53 0.72 -7.11
C HIS A 43 -2.40 0.69 -8.14
N LYS A 44 -2.00 -0.50 -8.59
CA LYS A 44 -0.96 -0.68 -9.61
C LYS A 44 -1.49 -0.21 -10.96
N GLN A 45 -0.74 0.66 -11.63
CA GLN A 45 -0.98 1.07 -13.02
C GLN A 45 -0.57 -0.01 -14.03
#